data_AF-A0A2M8N5Y8-F1
#
_entry.id   AF-A0A2M8N5Y8-F1
#
_cell.length_a   1.000
_cell.length_b   1.000
_cell.length_c   1.000
_cell.angle_alpha   90.00
_cell.angle_beta   90.00
_cell.angle_gamma   90.00
#
_symmetry.space_group_name_H-M   'P 1'
#
loop_
_entity.id
_entity.type
_entity.pdbx_description
1 polymer ?
#
loop_
_entity_poly.entity_id
_entity_poly.type
_entity_poly.pdbx_seq_one_letter_code
_entity_poly.pdbx_strand_id
1 'polypeptide(L)'
;MDKRLYPVSPEFFRFHIKPLMDSFYSRAGRPAVISDYQIFCAVLYVLRTGISWRDLPTCYGYWHSVYLRFKRGSDRGLWWHILITLQQSKKLTMRVVMADSTTIKVHRHGGGPKGGTALEGSTELV
;
A
#
# COMPACT_ATOMS: atom_id res chain seq x y z
N MET A 1 -2.72 -23.93 -8.16
CA MET A 1 -2.16 -22.64 -8.61
C MET A 1 -2.94 -21.53 -7.95
N ASP A 2 -2.33 -20.85 -6.99
CA ASP A 2 -2.98 -19.79 -6.22
C ASP A 2 -3.35 -18.62 -7.15
N LYS A 3 -4.64 -18.47 -7.49
CA LYS A 3 -5.18 -17.43 -8.40
C LYS A 3 -5.15 -16.01 -7.77
N ARG A 4 -4.31 -15.78 -6.76
CA ARG A 4 -4.38 -14.61 -5.87
C ARG A 4 -3.58 -13.39 -6.35
N LEU A 5 -3.36 -13.25 -7.66
CA LEU A 5 -2.75 -12.04 -8.20
C LEU A 5 -3.74 -10.86 -8.20
N TYR A 6 -5.04 -11.13 -8.29
CA TYR A 6 -6.05 -10.07 -8.37
C TYR A 6 -7.16 -10.39 -7.37
N PRO A 7 -7.24 -9.69 -6.22
CA PRO A 7 -8.25 -9.96 -5.19
C PRO A 7 -9.68 -9.61 -5.64
N VAL A 8 -9.82 -9.00 -6.82
CA VAL A 8 -11.07 -8.49 -7.38
C VAL A 8 -11.18 -8.96 -8.83
N SER A 9 -12.37 -9.41 -9.25
CA SER A 9 -12.58 -9.82 -10.64
C SER A 9 -12.54 -8.60 -11.59
N PRO A 10 -12.10 -8.76 -12.85
CA PRO A 10 -12.13 -7.68 -13.83
C PRO A 10 -13.53 -7.07 -14.02
N GLU A 11 -14.57 -7.90 -13.93
CA GLU A 11 -15.96 -7.47 -14.07
C GLU A 11 -16.40 -6.59 -12.89
N PHE A 12 -16.09 -7.00 -11.66
CA PHE A 12 -16.39 -6.19 -10.48
C PHE A 12 -15.68 -4.83 -10.59
N PHE A 13 -14.40 -4.82 -10.99
CA PHE A 13 -13.67 -3.58 -11.20
C PHE A 13 -14.34 -2.70 -12.24
N ARG A 14 -14.69 -3.26 -13.40
CA ARG A 14 -15.32 -2.53 -14.51
C ARG A 14 -16.63 -1.87 -14.08
N PHE A 15 -17.47 -2.57 -13.32
CA PHE A 15 -18.80 -2.08 -12.96
C PHE A 15 -18.84 -1.22 -11.71
N HIS A 16 -17.90 -1.35 -10.78
CA HIS A 16 -18.00 -0.70 -9.47
C HIS A 16 -16.87 0.25 -9.14
N ILE A 17 -15.69 0.08 -9.76
CA ILE A 17 -14.50 0.86 -9.41
C ILE A 17 -14.12 1.79 -10.55
N LYS A 18 -14.12 1.28 -11.78
CA LYS A 18 -13.74 2.07 -12.96
C LYS A 18 -14.52 3.39 -13.10
N PRO A 19 -15.86 3.43 -12.92
CA PRO A 19 -16.60 4.69 -12.99
C PRO A 19 -16.15 5.73 -11.94
N LEU A 20 -15.76 5.26 -10.75
CA LEU A 20 -15.25 6.12 -9.68
C LEU A 20 -13.84 6.62 -9.97
N MET A 21 -13.02 5.85 -10.68
CA MET A 21 -11.70 6.31 -11.11
C MET A 21 -11.81 7.33 -12.25
N ASP A 22 -12.67 7.07 -13.23
CA ASP A 22 -12.87 7.95 -14.38
C ASP A 22 -13.43 9.32 -13.98
N SER A 23 -14.18 9.44 -12.88
CA SER A 23 -14.67 10.74 -12.38
C SER A 23 -13.57 11.62 -11.74
N PHE A 24 -12.47 11.04 -11.27
CA PHE A 24 -11.36 11.78 -10.60
C PHE A 24 -10.20 12.12 -11.55
N TYR A 25 -10.12 11.45 -12.70
CA TYR A 25 -9.05 11.65 -13.67
C TYR A 25 -9.60 12.27 -14.97
N SER A 26 -9.14 13.49 -15.28
CA SER A 26 -9.22 13.98 -16.66
C SER A 26 -8.26 13.18 -17.53
N ARG A 27 -8.75 12.64 -18.66
CA ARG A 27 -7.96 11.88 -19.65
C ARG A 27 -7.15 12.79 -20.58
N ALA A 28 -6.67 13.93 -20.08
CA ALA A 28 -5.79 14.78 -20.87
C ALA A 28 -4.37 14.20 -20.89
N GLY A 29 -3.85 13.89 -22.08
CA GLY A 29 -2.45 13.51 -22.32
C GLY A 29 -2.22 12.09 -22.86
N ARG A 30 -0.97 11.63 -22.81
CA ARG A 30 -0.55 10.32 -23.34
C ARG A 30 -1.29 9.17 -22.62
N PRO A 31 -1.81 8.17 -23.35
CA PRO A 31 -2.46 7.02 -22.73
C PRO A 31 -1.51 6.30 -21.76
N ALA A 32 -2.08 5.81 -20.66
CA ALA A 32 -1.33 5.09 -19.65
C ALA A 32 -0.83 3.75 -20.21
N VAL A 33 0.44 3.43 -19.96
CA VAL A 33 1.02 2.12 -20.34
C VAL A 33 0.43 0.98 -19.49
N ILE A 34 0.10 1.27 -18.22
CA ILE A 34 -0.51 0.32 -17.29
C ILE A 34 -2.00 0.62 -17.19
N SER A 35 -2.83 -0.41 -17.30
CA SER A 35 -4.29 -0.30 -17.18
C SER A 35 -4.73 0.10 -15.76
N ASP A 36 -5.86 0.80 -15.64
CA ASP A 36 -6.43 1.18 -14.34
C ASP A 36 -6.67 -0.04 -13.43
N TYR A 37 -7.10 -1.16 -14.03
CA TYR A 37 -7.34 -2.43 -13.31
C TYR A 37 -6.05 -2.97 -12.67
N GLN A 38 -4.95 -2.98 -13.43
CA GLN A 38 -3.64 -3.43 -12.90
C GLN A 38 -3.14 -2.51 -11.80
N ILE A 39 -3.25 -1.19 -11.98
CA ILE A 39 -2.90 -0.21 -10.94
C ILE A 39 -3.70 -0.47 -9.66
N PHE A 40 -5.02 -0.63 -9.78
CA PHE A 40 -5.89 -0.87 -8.65
C PHE A 40 -5.50 -2.14 -7.88
N CYS A 41 -5.24 -3.24 -8.60
CA CYS A 41 -4.89 -4.49 -7.97
C CYS A 41 -3.48 -4.49 -7.37
N ALA A 42 -2.53 -3.78 -7.98
CA ALA A 42 -1.20 -3.56 -7.44
C ALA A 42 -1.26 -2.77 -6.12
N VAL A 43 -2.05 -1.69 -6.08
CA VAL A 43 -2.28 -0.91 -4.85
C VAL A 43 -2.91 -1.78 -3.77
N LEU A 44 -3.97 -2.55 -4.09
CA LEU A 44 -4.57 -3.46 -3.13
C LEU A 44 -3.58 -4.51 -2.61
N TYR A 45 -2.70 -5.04 -3.46
CA TYR A 45 -1.69 -5.99 -3.04
C TYR A 45 -0.75 -5.39 -1.99
N VAL A 46 -0.24 -4.18 -2.23
CA VAL A 46 0.63 -3.45 -1.28
C VAL A 46 -0.11 -3.17 0.01
N LEU A 47 -1.33 -2.64 -0.05
CA LEU A 47 -2.13 -2.31 1.14
C LEU A 47 -2.50 -3.55 1.97
N ARG A 48 -2.74 -4.69 1.32
CA ARG A 48 -3.09 -5.95 1.98
C ARG A 48 -1.88 -6.62 2.64
N THR A 49 -0.71 -6.53 2.02
CA THR A 49 0.50 -7.26 2.46
C THR A 49 1.45 -6.39 3.30
N GLY A 50 1.37 -5.07 3.18
CA GLY A 50 2.25 -4.13 3.86
C GLY A 50 3.68 -4.10 3.31
N ILE A 51 3.94 -4.69 2.13
CA ILE A 51 5.27 -4.67 1.53
C ILE A 51 5.70 -3.26 1.13
N SER A 52 7.01 -3.03 1.05
CA SER A 52 7.53 -1.82 0.43
C SER A 52 7.08 -1.73 -1.03
N TRP A 53 6.75 -0.52 -1.49
CA TRP A 53 6.42 -0.28 -2.90
C TRP A 53 7.50 -0.79 -3.84
N ARG A 54 8.78 -0.67 -3.46
CA ARG A 54 9.92 -1.10 -4.29
C ARG A 54 10.00 -2.61 -4.46
N ASP A 55 9.40 -3.37 -3.54
CA ASP A 55 9.38 -4.83 -3.56
C ASP A 55 8.11 -5.36 -4.24
N LEU A 56 7.34 -4.49 -4.90
CA LEU A 56 6.15 -4.89 -5.65
C LEU A 56 6.54 -5.92 -6.73
N PRO A 57 5.87 -7.09 -6.77
CA PRO A 57 6.15 -8.09 -7.79
C PRO A 57 5.94 -7.53 -9.20
N THR A 58 6.88 -7.84 -10.11
CA THR A 58 6.91 -7.30 -11.47
C THR A 58 5.68 -7.65 -12.30
N CYS A 59 4.93 -8.70 -11.93
CA CYS A 59 3.65 -9.06 -12.54
C CYS A 59 2.56 -7.97 -12.43
N TYR A 60 2.72 -7.02 -11.50
CA TYR A 60 1.85 -5.86 -11.34
C TYR A 60 2.27 -4.63 -12.15
N GLY A 61 3.44 -4.70 -12.79
CA GLY A 61 4.05 -3.58 -13.51
C GLY A 61 5.11 -2.83 -12.70
N TYR A 62 5.60 -1.73 -13.28
CA TYR A 62 6.70 -0.97 -12.68
C TYR A 62 6.24 -0.24 -11.40
N TRP A 63 6.90 -0.56 -10.28
CA TRP A 63 6.53 -0.08 -8.95
C TRP A 63 6.37 1.45 -8.86
N HIS A 64 7.25 2.21 -9.51
CA HIS A 64 7.22 3.66 -9.43
C HIS A 64 6.00 4.24 -10.13
N SER A 65 5.56 3.64 -11.24
CA SER A 65 4.34 4.03 -11.93
C SER A 65 3.10 3.75 -11.08
N VAL A 66 3.07 2.62 -10.38
CA VAL A 66 2.00 2.26 -9.43
C VAL A 66 1.97 3.25 -8.27
N TYR A 67 3.13 3.50 -7.65
CA TYR A 67 3.26 4.44 -6.54
C TYR A 67 2.83 5.86 -6.93
N LEU A 68 3.25 6.37 -8.09
CA LEU A 68 2.85 7.71 -8.54
C LEU A 68 1.35 7.81 -8.79
N ARG A 69 0.72 6.75 -9.33
CA ARG A 69 -0.74 6.70 -9.50
C ARG A 69 -1.45 6.67 -8.16
N PHE A 70 -0.96 5.85 -7.23
CA PHE A 70 -1.45 5.84 -5.85
C PHE A 70 -1.36 7.22 -5.22
N LYS A 71 -0.18 7.84 -5.20
CA LYS A 71 0.04 9.18 -4.64
C LYS A 71 -0.91 10.23 -5.22
N ARG A 72 -1.01 10.31 -6.56
CA ARG A 72 -1.93 11.25 -7.23
C ARG A 72 -3.40 10.99 -6.89
N GLY A 73 -3.78 9.72 -6.74
CA GLY A 73 -5.13 9.35 -6.29
C GLY A 73 -5.37 9.77 -4.84
N SER A 74 -4.38 9.59 -3.96
CA SER A 74 -4.45 9.99 -2.55
C SER A 74 -4.59 11.51 -2.41
N ASP A 75 -3.76 12.27 -3.12
CA ASP A 75 -3.79 13.74 -3.12
C ASP A 75 -5.15 14.29 -3.60
N ARG A 76 -5.85 13.53 -4.46
CA ARG A 76 -7.19 13.88 -4.96
C ARG A 76 -8.34 13.29 -4.14
N GLY A 77 -8.07 12.49 -3.11
CA GLY A 77 -9.09 11.81 -2.31
C GLY A 77 -9.78 10.63 -3.03
N LEU A 78 -9.28 10.17 -4.18
CA LEU A 78 -9.87 9.07 -4.96
C LEU A 78 -10.04 7.80 -4.13
N TRP A 79 -8.99 7.39 -3.41
CA TRP A 79 -9.00 6.14 -2.66
C TRP A 79 -10.03 6.17 -1.53
N TRP A 80 -10.13 7.30 -0.83
CA TRP A 80 -11.16 7.51 0.19
C TRP A 80 -12.57 7.44 -0.40
N HIS A 81 -12.79 8.08 -1.55
CA HIS A 81 -14.05 8.02 -2.25
C HIS A 81 -14.43 6.57 -2.63
N ILE A 82 -13.52 5.82 -3.24
CA ILE A 82 -13.74 4.41 -3.58
C ILE A 82 -14.11 3.60 -2.33
N LEU A 83 -13.38 3.76 -1.23
CA LEU A 83 -13.63 3.03 0.02
C LEU A 83 -15.03 3.32 0.58
N ILE A 84 -15.39 4.59 0.69
CA ILE A 84 -16.69 5.02 1.23
C ILE A 84 -17.84 4.51 0.35
N THR A 85 -17.74 4.67 -0.98
CA THR A 85 -18.78 4.23 -1.91
C THR A 85 -18.97 2.71 -1.89
N LEU A 86 -17.88 1.93 -1.84
CA LEU A 86 -17.97 0.48 -1.76
C LEU A 86 -18.54 0.00 -0.40
N GLN A 87 -18.23 0.72 0.69
CA GLN A 87 -18.80 0.43 2.00
C GLN A 87 -20.31 0.73 2.05
N GLN A 88 -20.73 1.89 1.55
CA GLN A 88 -22.14 2.28 1.49
C GLN A 88 -22.99 1.31 0.64
N SER A 89 -22.42 0.81 -0.46
CA SER A 89 -23.07 -0.20 -1.31
C SER A 89 -23.01 -1.63 -0.76
N LYS A 90 -22.48 -1.83 0.46
CA LYS A 90 -22.28 -3.14 1.11
C LYS A 90 -21.48 -4.14 0.27
N LYS A 91 -20.62 -3.65 -0.63
CA LYS A 91 -19.76 -4.48 -1.51
C LYS A 91 -18.38 -4.73 -0.90
N LEU A 92 -18.09 -4.09 0.23
CA LEU A 92 -16.80 -4.16 0.89
C LEU A 92 -17.01 -4.25 2.41
N THR A 93 -16.43 -5.28 3.01
CA THR A 93 -16.30 -5.39 4.47
C THR A 93 -14.87 -4.98 4.84
N MET A 94 -14.70 -3.77 5.37
CA MET A 94 -13.40 -3.31 5.85
C MET A 94 -13.23 -3.64 7.33
N ARG A 95 -12.15 -4.36 7.67
CA ARG A 95 -11.57 -4.29 9.02
C ARG A 95 -10.49 -3.21 8.99
N VAL A 96 -10.87 -1.99 9.35
CA VAL A 96 -9.93 -0.87 9.42
C VAL A 96 -9.12 -1.02 10.69
N VAL A 97 -7.80 -1.18 10.55
CA VAL A 97 -6.85 -1.04 11.65
C VAL A 97 -6.21 0.33 11.46
N MET A 98 -6.46 1.26 12.38
CA MET A 98 -5.73 2.52 12.43
C MET A 98 -4.35 2.23 13.01
N ALA A 99 -3.30 2.51 12.26
CA ALA A 99 -1.92 2.41 12.72
C ALA A 99 -1.34 3.83 12.79
N ASP A 100 -0.95 4.27 13.99
CA ASP A 100 -0.21 5.49 14.23
C ASP A 100 1.28 5.15 14.38
N SER A 101 2.13 5.67 13.49
CA SER A 101 3.57 5.58 13.68
C SER A 101 4.06 6.84 14.37
N THR A 102 4.62 6.68 15.57
CA THR A 102 5.35 7.76 16.25
C THR A 102 6.84 7.63 15.88
N THR A 103 7.40 8.67 15.29
CA THR A 103 8.86 8.73 15.03
C THR A 103 9.42 9.93 15.79
N ILE A 104 10.17 9.66 16.86
CA ILE A 104 10.84 10.68 17.65
C ILE A 104 12.32 10.71 17.24
N LYS A 105 12.82 11.87 16.83
CA LYS A 105 14.26 12.08 16.61
C LYS A 105 14.97 11.98 17.95
N VAL A 106 15.81 10.96 18.12
CA VAL A 106 16.66 10.83 19.30
C VAL A 106 17.81 11.84 19.18
N HIS A 107 18.07 12.59 20.26
CA HIS A 107 19.26 13.45 20.36
C HIS A 107 20.52 12.61 20.13
N ARG A 108 21.57 13.14 19.48
CA ARG A 108 22.75 12.33 19.11
C ARG A 108 23.44 11.60 20.28
N HIS A 109 23.17 12.02 21.51
CA HIS A 109 23.69 11.42 22.76
C HIS A 109 22.74 10.35 23.37
N GLY A 110 21.56 10.14 22.80
CA GLY A 110 20.58 9.15 23.26
C GLY A 110 20.64 7.82 22.49
N GLY A 111 21.49 7.72 21.47
CA GLY A 111 21.83 6.44 20.86
C GLY A 111 22.82 5.73 21.78
N GLY A 112 22.39 4.67 22.45
CA GLY A 112 23.28 3.83 23.26
C GLY A 112 24.53 3.39 22.46
N PRO A 113 25.65 3.09 23.14
CA PRO A 113 26.89 2.72 22.49
C PRO A 113 26.68 1.55 21.51
N LYS A 114 27.33 1.62 20.34
CA LYS A 114 27.38 0.50 19.39
C LYS A 114 28.06 -0.68 20.07
N GLY A 115 27.30 -1.73 20.40
CA GLY A 115 27.85 -2.98 20.92
C GLY A 115 26.89 -3.80 21.79
N GLY A 116 25.93 -3.15 22.46
CA GLY A 116 25.16 -3.83 23.52
C GLY A 116 26.06 -4.22 24.70
N THR A 117 25.48 -4.35 25.90
CA THR A 117 26.25 -4.83 27.06
C THR A 117 26.37 -6.35 26.92
N ALA A 118 27.54 -6.83 26.49
CA ALA A 118 27.87 -8.24 26.62
C ALA A 118 27.92 -8.57 28.13
N LEU A 119 26.88 -9.22 28.63
CA LEU A 119 26.91 -9.85 29.94
C LEU A 119 27.71 -11.15 29.80
N GLU A 120 29.03 -11.05 29.91
CA GLU A 120 29.88 -12.22 30.09
C GLU A 120 29.96 -12.49 31.60
N GLY A 121 29.16 -13.45 32.05
CA GLY A 121 29.13 -13.90 33.43
C GLY A 121 30.46 -14.56 33.79
N SER A 122 31.24 -13.91 34.64
CA SER A 122 32.37 -14.54 35.31
C SER A 122 31.83 -15.51 36.37
N THR A 123 31.76 -16.79 35.98
CA THR A 123 31.72 -17.90 36.93
C THR A 123 33.17 -18.32 37.14
N GLU A 124 33.76 -17.99 38.30
CA GLU A 124 34.89 -18.77 38.80
C GLU A 124 34.68 -19.12 40.28
N LEU A 125 34.83 -20.42 40.52
CA LEU A 125 34.79 -21.15 41.77
C LEU A 125 36.12 -21.00 42.49
N VAL A 126 36.11 -20.66 43.78
CA VAL A 126 36.79 -21.34 44.91
C VAL A 126 35.98 -21.07 46.17
#